data_AF-A0A4S9YCK1-F1
#
_entry.id   AF-A0A4S9YCK1-F1
#
_cell.length_a   1.000
_cell.length_b   1.000
_cell.length_c   1.000
_cell.angle_alpha   90.00
_cell.angle_beta   90.00
_cell.angle_gamma   90.00
#
_symmetry.space_group_name_H-M   'P 1'
#
loop_
_entity.id
_entity.type
_entity.pdbx_description
1 polymer ?
#
loop_
_entity_poly.entity_id
_entity_poly.type
_entity_poly.pdbx_seq_one_letter_code
_entity_poly.pdbx_strand_id
1 'polypeptide(L)'
;MEKSESSTLVIESYPGPPESKYTDTEAMSSFNDQGFPVVHLSDDGWSNEDEATATCFCGAVQLVLPLQKPGLINRHICHCTDCRKIGSAFYQSNITVLSTHLKHTRGSEHLTTFSETKTIPGSVLSCHQQ
;
A
#
# COMPACT_ATOMS: atom_id res chain seq x y z
N MET A 1 -19.01 -13.23 -19.32
CA MET A 1 -17.87 -12.29 -19.23
C MET A 1 -17.87 -11.74 -17.82
N GLU A 2 -17.21 -12.44 -16.90
CA GLU A 2 -17.03 -11.99 -15.52
C GLU A 2 -16.03 -10.83 -15.52
N LYS A 3 -16.46 -9.65 -15.08
CA LYS A 3 -15.54 -8.53 -14.87
C LYS A 3 -14.67 -8.89 -13.68
N SER A 4 -13.41 -9.23 -13.92
CA SER A 4 -12.41 -9.34 -12.86
C SER A 4 -12.22 -7.94 -12.26
N GLU A 5 -12.82 -7.70 -11.09
CA GLU A 5 -12.52 -6.50 -10.31
C GLU A 5 -11.07 -6.59 -9.84
N SER A 6 -10.26 -5.60 -10.20
CA SER A 6 -8.87 -5.48 -9.77
C SER A 6 -8.76 -4.26 -8.86
N SER A 7 -8.23 -4.49 -7.67
CA SER A 7 -8.01 -3.44 -6.68
C SER A 7 -6.57 -2.94 -6.81
N THR A 8 -6.41 -1.63 -6.98
CA THR A 8 -5.09 -0.98 -6.98
C THR A 8 -4.81 -0.45 -5.58
N LEU A 9 -3.73 -0.90 -4.98
CA LEU A 9 -3.27 -0.46 -3.67
C LEU A 9 -2.08 0.47 -3.82
N VAL A 10 -2.12 1.56 -3.06
CA VAL A 10 -1.03 2.51 -2.94
C VAL A 10 -0.12 2.01 -1.83
N ILE A 11 1.14 1.70 -2.16
CA ILE A 11 2.11 1.22 -1.18
C ILE A 11 3.34 2.12 -1.25
N GLU A 12 3.53 2.90 -0.20
CA GLU A 12 4.74 3.69 -0.02
C GLU A 12 5.82 2.77 0.55
N SER A 13 6.88 2.53 -0.23
CA SER A 13 7.96 1.63 0.16
C SER A 13 9.13 2.46 0.68
N TYR A 14 9.42 2.33 1.98
CA TYR A 14 10.67 2.79 2.55
C TYR A 14 11.63 1.60 2.69
N PRO A 15 12.92 1.75 2.36
CA PRO A 15 13.91 0.71 2.59
C PRO A 15 14.05 0.45 4.10
N GLY A 16 13.77 -0.78 4.53
CA GLY A 16 13.86 -1.18 5.94
C GLY A 16 15.30 -1.18 6.46
N PRO A 17 15.52 -0.88 7.76
CA PRO A 17 16.85 -0.89 8.35
C PRO A 17 17.37 -2.33 8.53
N PRO A 18 18.71 -2.53 8.54
CA PRO A 18 19.30 -3.84 8.79
C PRO A 18 19.14 -4.25 10.26
N GLU A 19 18.82 -5.53 10.48
CA GLU A 19 18.58 -6.12 11.81
C GLU A 19 19.77 -5.95 12.76
N SER A 20 19.54 -5.35 13.93
CA SER A 20 20.41 -5.52 15.10
C SER A 20 19.59 -5.75 16.35
N LYS A 21 19.86 -6.90 16.98
CA LYS A 21 19.23 -7.43 18.19
C LYS A 21 19.50 -6.53 19.40
N TYR A 22 18.47 -6.17 20.18
CA TYR A 22 18.67 -5.81 21.59
C TYR A 22 17.39 -6.00 22.41
N THR A 23 17.49 -6.84 23.44
CA THR A 23 16.50 -7.06 24.50
C THR A 23 16.66 -5.98 25.56
N ASP A 24 15.57 -5.36 26.02
CA ASP A 24 15.17 -5.40 27.43
C ASP A 24 13.94 -4.52 27.72
N THR A 25 13.19 -5.02 28.68
CA THR A 25 11.92 -4.55 29.23
C THR A 25 12.12 -3.31 30.14
N GLU A 26 11.16 -2.39 30.06
CA GLU A 26 10.84 -1.28 30.98
C GLU A 26 11.55 0.08 30.87
N ALA A 27 10.74 1.04 30.40
CA ALA A 27 10.72 2.49 30.61
C ALA A 27 11.98 3.19 31.17
N MET A 28 12.60 4.04 30.34
CA MET A 28 12.57 5.51 30.54
C MET A 28 13.18 6.22 29.34
N SER A 29 12.48 7.28 28.95
CA SER A 29 12.89 8.35 28.06
C SER A 29 14.32 8.85 28.32
N SER A 30 15.17 8.80 27.31
CA SER A 30 16.29 9.72 27.16
C SER A 30 16.51 10.01 25.69
N PHE A 31 16.52 11.30 25.37
CA PHE A 31 16.61 11.85 24.03
C PHE A 31 18.01 11.59 23.46
N ASN A 32 18.22 10.45 22.79
CA ASN A 32 19.26 10.33 21.77
C ASN A 32 18.97 9.24 20.73
N ASP A 33 17.74 9.17 20.24
CA ASP A 33 17.44 8.62 18.93
C ASP A 33 17.32 9.80 17.96
N GLN A 34 18.11 9.81 16.89
CA GLN A 34 17.76 10.58 15.70
C GLN A 34 16.53 9.91 15.08
N GLY A 35 15.40 10.04 15.79
CA GLY A 35 14.19 9.28 15.57
C GLY A 35 13.58 9.65 14.24
N PHE A 36 13.50 8.67 13.34
CA PHE A 36 12.66 8.81 12.17
C PHE A 36 11.24 9.13 12.64
N PRO A 37 10.54 10.07 11.97
CA PRO A 37 9.18 10.41 12.35
C PRO A 37 8.30 9.16 12.28
N VAL A 38 7.38 9.02 13.24
CA VAL A 38 6.32 8.01 13.16
C VAL A 38 5.48 8.32 11.94
N VAL A 39 5.58 7.47 10.91
CA VAL A 39 4.95 7.67 9.59
C VAL A 39 3.59 6.96 9.46
N HIS A 40 3.21 6.13 10.43
CA HIS A 40 1.92 5.42 10.49
C HIS A 40 1.50 5.19 11.95
N LEU A 41 0.19 5.16 12.21
CA LEU A 41 -0.37 4.95 13.56
C LEU A 41 -0.50 3.46 13.96
N SER A 42 0.13 2.54 13.22
CA SER A 42 0.03 1.09 13.43
C SER A 42 1.41 0.44 13.31
N ASP A 43 1.75 -0.43 14.27
CA ASP A 43 3.06 -1.09 14.38
C ASP A 43 3.01 -2.60 14.04
N ASP A 44 1.94 -3.06 13.41
CA ASP A 44 1.66 -4.47 13.12
C ASP A 44 1.82 -4.86 11.64
N GLY A 45 2.53 -4.02 10.88
CA GLY A 45 2.86 -4.28 9.49
C GLY A 45 3.97 -5.33 9.33
N TRP A 46 3.84 -6.20 8.33
CA TRP A 46 4.84 -7.23 8.02
C TRP A 46 4.88 -7.54 6.52
N SER A 47 5.98 -8.14 6.07
CA SER A 47 6.15 -8.68 4.72
C SER A 47 7.04 -9.92 4.72
N ASN A 48 6.78 -10.86 3.83
CA ASN A 48 7.67 -11.98 3.53
C ASN A 48 7.91 -12.07 2.00
N GLU A 49 8.40 -13.22 1.50
CA GLU A 49 8.70 -13.40 0.07
C GLU A 49 7.44 -13.52 -0.82
N ASP A 50 6.30 -13.88 -0.22
CA ASP A 50 5.06 -14.25 -0.91
C ASP A 50 3.95 -13.20 -0.76
N GLU A 51 3.80 -12.57 0.41
CA GLU A 51 2.77 -11.59 0.71
C GLU A 51 3.25 -10.50 1.69
N ALA A 52 2.54 -9.38 1.69
CA ALA A 52 2.82 -8.23 2.56
C ALA A 52 1.54 -7.54 3.01
N THR A 53 1.63 -6.82 4.12
CA THR A 53 0.53 -5.97 4.60
C THR A 53 0.63 -4.55 4.04
N ALA A 54 -0.53 -3.95 3.75
CA ALA A 54 -0.68 -2.51 3.53
C ALA A 54 -1.68 -1.94 4.52
N THR A 55 -1.33 -0.83 5.18
CA THR A 55 -2.16 -0.14 6.16
C THR A 55 -2.48 1.29 5.71
N CYS A 56 -3.66 1.80 6.07
CA CYS A 56 -3.91 3.24 5.92
C CYS A 56 -3.16 4.03 7.00
N PHE A 57 -2.92 5.33 6.76
CA PHE A 57 -2.15 6.18 7.69
C PHE A 57 -2.68 6.16 9.14
N CYS A 58 -4.00 6.10 9.32
CA CYS A 58 -4.60 6.05 10.66
C CYS A 58 -4.59 4.66 11.30
N GLY A 59 -4.15 3.62 10.58
CA GLY A 59 -4.07 2.24 11.08
C GLY A 59 -5.40 1.50 11.12
N ALA A 60 -6.54 2.15 10.84
CA ALA A 60 -7.88 1.53 10.94
C ALA A 60 -8.11 0.41 9.93
N VAL A 61 -7.48 0.47 8.76
CA VAL A 61 -7.59 -0.50 7.68
C VAL A 61 -6.25 -1.20 7.48
N GLN A 62 -6.28 -2.52 7.34
CA GLN A 62 -5.14 -3.31 6.93
C GLN A 62 -5.57 -4.38 5.92
N LEU A 63 -4.75 -4.54 4.89
CA LEU A 63 -4.92 -5.49 3.81
C LEU A 63 -3.68 -6.37 3.73
N VAL A 64 -3.83 -7.60 3.26
CA VAL A 64 -2.73 -8.49 2.86
C VAL A 64 -2.80 -8.66 1.35
N LEU A 65 -1.68 -8.41 0.68
CA LEU A 65 -1.53 -8.49 -0.76
C LEU A 65 -0.41 -9.45 -1.17
N PRO A 66 -0.58 -10.19 -2.28
CA PRO A 66 0.46 -11.06 -2.81
C PRO A 66 1.59 -10.24 -3.47
N LEU A 67 2.82 -10.70 -3.31
CA LEU A 67 4.01 -10.16 -3.96
C LEU A 67 4.43 -10.96 -5.21
N GLN A 68 3.75 -12.05 -5.50
CA GLN A 68 4.02 -12.94 -6.63
C GLN A 68 2.78 -13.17 -7.49
N LYS A 69 3.01 -13.60 -8.74
CA LYS A 69 1.94 -14.11 -9.61
C LYS A 69 1.35 -15.40 -9.00
N PRO A 70 0.06 -15.71 -9.23
CA PRO A 70 -0.87 -15.04 -10.14
C PRO A 70 -1.60 -13.82 -9.56
N GLY A 71 -1.49 -13.58 -8.24
CA GLY A 71 -2.24 -12.52 -7.57
C GLY A 71 -1.69 -11.11 -7.84
N LEU A 72 -0.37 -10.98 -7.98
CA LEU A 72 0.29 -9.74 -8.39
C LEU A 72 0.19 -9.54 -9.91
N ILE A 73 -0.52 -8.49 -10.33
CA ILE A 73 -0.70 -8.15 -11.75
C ILE A 73 0.39 -7.20 -12.24
N ASN A 74 0.62 -6.11 -11.52
CA ASN A 74 1.57 -5.09 -11.95
C ASN A 74 2.16 -4.29 -10.77
N ARG A 75 3.37 -3.78 -10.96
CA ARG A 75 4.04 -2.78 -10.12
C ARG A 75 4.51 -1.65 -11.02
N HIS A 76 3.98 -0.45 -10.85
CA HIS A 76 4.26 0.65 -11.77
C HIS A 76 4.32 2.00 -11.06
N ILE A 77 5.09 2.90 -11.65
CA ILE A 77 5.14 4.31 -11.25
C ILE A 77 4.13 5.07 -12.12
N CYS A 78 3.19 5.78 -11.48
CA CYS A 78 2.19 6.58 -12.17
C CYS A 78 2.39 8.06 -11.92
N HIS A 79 2.33 8.86 -12.99
CA HIS A 79 2.46 10.32 -12.96
C HIS A 79 1.15 11.04 -13.32
N CYS A 80 0.03 10.32 -13.45
CA CYS A 80 -1.23 10.94 -13.83
C CYS A 80 -1.68 11.95 -12.76
N THR A 81 -2.49 12.92 -13.18
CA THR A 81 -2.99 13.98 -12.30
C THR A 81 -3.72 13.41 -11.08
N ASP A 82 -4.47 12.32 -11.24
CA ASP A 82 -5.24 11.73 -10.16
C ASP A 82 -4.34 11.04 -9.12
N CYS A 83 -3.35 10.24 -9.54
CA CYS A 83 -2.36 9.65 -8.61
C CYS A 83 -1.53 10.73 -7.91
N ARG A 84 -1.18 11.81 -8.59
CA ARG A 84 -0.47 12.95 -7.98
C ARG A 84 -1.33 13.67 -6.94
N LYS A 85 -2.64 13.79 -7.18
CA LYS A 85 -3.60 14.37 -6.22
C LYS A 85 -3.81 13.46 -5.02
N ILE A 86 -4.01 12.16 -5.24
CA ILE A 86 -4.24 11.18 -4.17
C ILE A 86 -3.02 11.06 -3.27
N GLY A 87 -1.83 10.91 -3.84
CA GLY A 87 -0.58 10.78 -3.07
C GLY A 87 0.04 12.09 -2.63
N SER A 88 -0.49 13.24 -3.07
CA SER A 88 0.12 14.57 -2.86
C SER A 88 1.61 14.64 -3.23
N ALA A 89 2.00 13.90 -4.28
CA ALA A 89 3.38 13.70 -4.70
C ALA A 89 3.53 13.93 -6.22
N PHE A 90 4.78 14.02 -6.70
CA PHE A 90 5.06 14.13 -8.14
C PHE A 90 4.72 12.86 -8.93
N TYR A 91 4.69 11.72 -8.26
CA TYR A 91 4.33 10.41 -8.78
C TYR A 91 3.95 9.47 -7.64
N GLN A 92 3.40 8.32 -7.98
CA GLN A 92 3.05 7.29 -7.02
C GLN A 92 3.50 5.92 -7.49
N SER A 93 4.10 5.14 -6.61
CA SER A 93 4.35 3.72 -6.81
C SER A 93 3.09 2.95 -6.47
N ASN A 94 2.53 2.25 -7.45
CA ASN A 94 1.28 1.52 -7.31
C ASN A 94 1.48 0.03 -7.55
N ILE A 95 0.70 -0.76 -6.82
CA ILE A 95 0.61 -2.20 -7.02
C ILE A 95 -0.82 -2.55 -7.40
N THR A 96 -0.96 -3.30 -8.48
CA THR A 96 -2.24 -3.81 -8.96
C THR A 96 -2.31 -5.29 -8.63
N VAL A 97 -3.34 -5.69 -7.88
CA VAL A 97 -3.58 -7.08 -7.49
C VAL A 97 -4.96 -7.53 -7.92
N LEU A 98 -5.13 -8.85 -8.06
CA LEU A 98 -6.45 -9.44 -8.23
C LEU A 98 -7.23 -9.34 -6.93
N SER A 99 -8.47 -8.84 -6.97
CA SER A 99 -9.32 -8.76 -5.77
C SER A 99 -9.54 -10.13 -5.13
N THR A 100 -9.54 -11.22 -5.91
CA THR A 100 -9.64 -12.59 -5.40
C THR A 100 -8.46 -13.04 -4.53
N HIS A 101 -7.31 -12.35 -4.61
CA HIS A 101 -6.10 -12.67 -3.87
C HIS A 101 -5.78 -11.64 -2.77
N LEU A 102 -6.60 -10.59 -2.66
CA LEU A 102 -6.48 -9.55 -1.64
C LEU A 102 -7.32 -9.97 -0.42
N LYS A 103 -6.70 -9.96 0.76
CA LYS A 103 -7.40 -10.28 2.02
C LYS A 103 -7.53 -9.03 2.87
N HIS A 104 -8.72 -8.78 3.40
CA HIS A 104 -8.93 -7.72 4.39
C HIS A 104 -8.71 -8.31 5.79
N THR A 105 -7.76 -7.77 6.55
CA THR A 105 -7.54 -8.21 7.94
C THR A 105 -8.33 -7.38 8.93
N ARG A 106 -8.47 -6.06 8.69
CA ARG A 106 -9.36 -5.18 9.47
C ARG A 106 -9.85 -3.97 8.66
N GLY A 107 -10.94 -3.37 9.14
CA GLY A 107 -11.41 -2.05 8.73
C GLY A 107 -12.12 -1.99 7.39
N SER A 108 -12.66 -3.11 6.92
CA SER A 108 -13.45 -3.14 5.67
C SER A 108 -14.65 -2.19 5.73
N GLU A 109 -15.25 -2.02 6.90
CA GLU A 109 -16.34 -1.11 7.22
C GLU A 109 -15.94 0.37 7.18
N HIS A 110 -14.65 0.68 7.26
CA HIS A 110 -14.13 2.05 7.17
C HIS A 110 -13.81 2.47 5.73
N LEU A 111 -13.94 1.55 4.76
CA LEU A 111 -13.65 1.84 3.36
C LEU A 111 -14.83 2.50 2.66
N THR A 112 -14.52 3.51 1.84
CA THR A 112 -15.48 4.14 0.93
C THR A 112 -14.90 4.13 -0.48
N THR A 113 -15.73 3.78 -1.46
CA THR A 113 -15.31 3.73 -2.87
C THR A 113 -15.56 5.07 -3.54
N PHE A 114 -14.53 5.59 -4.22
CA PHE A 114 -14.62 6.76 -5.09
C PHE A 114 -14.40 6.34 -6.55
N SER A 115 -15.21 6.88 -7.46
CA SER A 115 -15.10 6.65 -8.91
C SER A 115 -15.53 7.89 -9.67
N GLU A 116 -14.75 8.30 -10.66
CA GLU A 116 -15.00 9.50 -11.48
C GLU A 116 -14.53 9.23 -12.93
N THR A 117 -15.28 9.76 -13.90
CA THR A 117 -15.00 9.59 -15.34
C THR A 117 -14.60 10.90 -16.02
N LYS A 118 -14.87 12.04 -15.39
CA LYS A 118 -14.66 13.38 -15.95
C LYS A 118 -13.20 13.80 -15.98
N THR A 119 -12.39 13.38 -15.01
CA THR A 119 -10.99 13.85 -14.84
C THR A 119 -9.95 12.97 -15.50
N ILE A 120 -10.31 12.14 -16.49
CA ILE A 120 -9.35 11.31 -17.21
C ILE A 120 -8.51 12.17 -18.17
N PRO A 121 -7.20 12.36 -17.91
CA PRO A 121 -6.24 12.30 -19.00
C PRO A 121 -5.04 11.40 -18.66
N GLY A 122 -4.89 10.38 -19.49
CA GLY A 122 -3.91 9.31 -19.39
C GLY A 122 -4.63 8.10 -19.91
N SER A 123 -4.38 7.76 -21.17
CA SER A 123 -4.99 6.67 -21.92
C SER A 123 -5.51 5.59 -20.99
N VAL A 124 -6.82 5.38 -21.05
CA VAL A 124 -7.55 4.20 -20.61
C VAL A 124 -6.57 3.14 -20.11
N LEU A 125 -6.62 2.78 -18.83
CA LEU A 125 -6.30 1.39 -18.45
C LEU A 125 -7.40 0.49 -19.04
N SER A 126 -7.57 0.56 -20.36
CA SER A 126 -7.75 -0.61 -21.17
C SER A 126 -6.46 -1.36 -20.90
N CYS A 127 -6.55 -2.32 -19.99
CA CYS A 127 -5.60 -3.40 -19.86
C CYS A 127 -5.58 -4.13 -21.22
N HIS A 128 -4.94 -3.51 -22.22
CA HIS A 128 -4.45 -4.22 -23.37
C HIS A 128 -3.00 -4.52 -23.03
N GLN A 129 -2.83 -5.77 -22.58
CA GLN A 129 -1.60 -6.53 -22.68
C GLN A 129 -0.76 -6.06 -23.88
N GLN A 130 0.46 -5.64 -23.60
CA GLN A 130 1.62 -5.98 -24.42
C GLN A 130 2.64 -6.63 -23.50
#